data_AF-A0A929EY90-F1
#
_entry.id   AF-A0A929EY90-F1
#
_cell.length_a   1.000
_cell.length_b   1.000
_cell.length_c   1.000
_cell.angle_alpha   90.00
_cell.angle_beta   90.00
_cell.angle_gamma   90.00
#
_symmetry.space_group_name_H-M   'P 1'
#
loop_
_entity.id
_entity.type
_entity.pdbx_description
1 polymer ?
#
loop_
_entity_poly.entity_id
_entity_poly.type
_entity_poly.pdbx_seq_one_letter_code
_entity_poly.pdbx_strand_id
1 'polypeptide(L)'
;MINVLISLLSAAAVYALSFFLLAAGHIWSLIFGFAVMMALNFLLSKRIMGQVQGIMESAGKVLQGGKFDLAIKTLEGGLKYGNWMFMVKSQIIAQIGIIQFLKKDFSAALPNLEKSPGKNWVGVGMLGVAHMKKKNREGMIKAFEKGVKANAKEAIMWNIYAYCLSKEGERDKAIEVLNRAVKKLPGDERTASNLKALQNKARMKMKSFGEVWYQFHLETPPMSMRVQAGARGAKGGRKIVRR
;
A
#
# COMPACT_ATOMS: atom_id res chain seq x y z
N MET A 1 17.35 -9.34 -8.42
CA MET A 1 17.70 -7.90 -8.55
C MET A 1 18.57 -7.68 -9.76
N ILE A 2 17.98 -7.73 -10.95
CA ILE A 2 18.71 -7.68 -12.23
C ILE A 2 19.43 -6.33 -12.40
N ASN A 3 18.86 -5.21 -11.95
CA ASN A 3 19.49 -3.89 -12.07
C ASN A 3 20.88 -3.84 -11.41
N VAL A 4 20.97 -4.34 -10.18
CA VAL A 4 22.22 -4.33 -9.42
C VAL A 4 23.24 -5.26 -10.05
N LEU A 5 22.82 -6.44 -10.52
CA LEU A 5 23.72 -7.38 -11.19
C LEU A 5 24.30 -6.79 -12.48
N ILE A 6 23.46 -6.21 -13.35
CA ILE A 6 23.91 -5.56 -14.59
C ILE A 6 24.88 -4.41 -14.26
N SER A 7 24.52 -3.57 -13.29
CA SER A 7 25.34 -2.41 -12.93
C SER A 7 26.70 -2.82 -12.37
N LEU A 8 26.76 -3.88 -11.55
CA LEU A 8 28.01 -4.42 -10.99
C LEU A 8 28.90 -5.04 -12.07
N LEU A 9 28.32 -5.83 -12.99
CA LEU A 9 29.06 -6.44 -14.10
C LEU A 9 29.63 -5.36 -15.04
N SER A 10 28.85 -4.32 -15.33
CA SER A 10 29.33 -3.18 -16.12
C SER A 10 30.44 -2.41 -15.39
N ALA A 11 30.36 -2.25 -14.06
CA ALA A 11 31.42 -1.64 -13.27
C ALA A 11 32.74 -2.41 -13.34
N ALA A 12 32.67 -3.75 -13.22
CA ALA A 12 33.82 -4.63 -13.33
C ALA A 12 34.45 -4.59 -14.73
N ALA A 13 33.62 -4.55 -15.78
CA ALA A 13 34.09 -4.38 -17.16
C ALA A 13 34.80 -3.04 -17.36
N VAL A 14 34.22 -1.93 -16.88
CA VAL A 14 34.84 -0.59 -16.98
C VAL A 14 36.14 -0.51 -16.19
N TYR A 15 36.19 -1.13 -15.01
CA TYR A 15 37.42 -1.24 -14.25
C TYR A 15 38.51 -1.98 -15.04
N ALA A 16 38.20 -3.17 -15.59
CA ALA A 16 39.16 -3.95 -16.36
C ALA A 16 39.64 -3.20 -17.61
N LEU A 17 38.72 -2.56 -18.35
CA LEU A 17 39.06 -1.77 -19.54
C LEU A 17 39.97 -0.59 -19.17
N SER A 18 39.62 0.19 -18.15
CA SER A 18 40.42 1.36 -17.75
C SER A 18 41.78 0.97 -17.15
N PHE A 19 41.85 -0.15 -16.41
CA PHE A 19 43.08 -0.59 -15.77
C PHE A 19 44.04 -1.24 -16.77
N PHE A 20 43.57 -2.21 -17.56
CA PHE A 20 44.43 -3.00 -18.44
C PHE A 20 44.68 -2.34 -19.79
N LEU A 21 43.71 -1.63 -20.37
CA LEU A 21 43.85 -1.04 -21.72
C LEU A 21 44.28 0.43 -21.70
N LEU A 22 43.81 1.19 -20.71
CA LEU A 22 44.07 2.63 -20.63
C LEU A 22 45.14 2.99 -19.60
N ALA A 23 45.68 2.01 -18.87
CA ALA A 23 46.69 2.19 -17.83
C ALA A 23 46.35 3.32 -16.82
N ALA A 24 45.06 3.53 -16.55
CA ALA A 24 44.57 4.66 -15.74
C ALA A 24 44.97 4.58 -14.26
N GLY A 25 45.51 3.45 -13.81
CA GLY A 25 45.83 3.18 -12.41
C GLY A 25 44.59 2.80 -11.59
N HIS A 26 44.79 2.06 -10.50
CA HIS A 26 43.70 1.45 -9.72
C HIS A 26 42.64 2.45 -9.24
N ILE A 27 43.05 3.61 -8.72
CA ILE A 27 42.14 4.60 -8.14
C ILE A 27 41.20 5.16 -9.21
N TRP A 28 41.71 5.56 -10.37
CA TRP A 28 40.88 6.10 -11.45
C TRP A 28 39.98 5.03 -12.06
N SER A 29 40.48 3.80 -12.22
CA SER A 29 39.67 2.67 -12.69
C SER A 29 38.49 2.36 -11.75
N LEU A 30 38.70 2.46 -10.43
CA LEU A 30 37.64 2.32 -9.43
C LEU A 30 36.61 3.46 -9.54
N ILE A 31 37.06 4.71 -9.70
CA ILE A 31 36.18 5.87 -9.85
C ILE A 31 35.30 5.72 -11.09
N PHE A 32 35.89 5.36 -12.25
CA PHE A 32 35.11 5.17 -13.49
C PHE A 32 34.13 4.01 -13.38
N GLY A 33 34.55 2.87 -12.84
CA GLY A 33 33.67 1.72 -12.61
C GLY A 33 32.49 2.08 -11.71
N PHE A 34 32.76 2.78 -10.60
CA PHE A 34 31.72 3.21 -9.66
C PHE A 34 30.76 4.24 -10.28
N ALA A 35 31.27 5.21 -11.04
CA ALA A 35 30.45 6.20 -11.74
C ALA A 35 29.49 5.53 -12.74
N VAL A 36 29.99 4.58 -13.54
CA VAL A 36 29.17 3.82 -14.49
C VAL A 36 28.14 2.94 -13.76
N MET A 37 28.54 2.29 -12.66
CA MET A 37 27.63 1.51 -11.82
C MET A 37 26.44 2.36 -11.36
N MET A 38 26.70 3.54 -10.80
CA MET A 38 25.65 4.45 -10.32
C MET A 38 24.75 4.93 -11.45
N ALA A 39 25.33 5.38 -12.57
CA ALA A 39 24.57 5.87 -13.71
C ALA A 39 23.66 4.79 -14.29
N LEU A 40 24.18 3.58 -14.53
CA LEU A 40 23.40 2.46 -15.05
C LEU A 40 22.31 2.03 -14.07
N ASN A 41 22.63 1.93 -12.79
CA ASN A 41 21.64 1.54 -11.79
C ASN A 41 20.49 2.55 -11.73
N PHE A 42 20.81 3.85 -11.76
CA PHE A 42 19.83 4.92 -11.76
C PHE A 42 18.95 4.88 -13.02
N LEU A 43 19.53 4.75 -14.21
CA LEU A 43 18.79 4.71 -15.48
C LEU A 43 17.88 3.47 -15.57
N LEU A 44 18.39 2.29 -15.22
CA LEU A 44 17.59 1.07 -15.18
C LEU A 44 16.47 1.19 -14.15
N SER A 45 16.76 1.74 -12.97
CA SER A 45 15.74 1.94 -11.93
C SER A 45 14.66 2.91 -12.39
N LYS A 46 15.03 4.04 -12.99
CA LYS A 46 14.08 5.01 -13.57
C LYS A 46 13.21 4.39 -14.65
N ARG A 47 13.78 3.58 -15.53
CA ARG A 47 13.04 2.85 -16.58
C ARG A 47 12.01 1.90 -15.96
N ILE A 48 12.42 1.06 -15.02
CA ILE A 48 11.53 0.07 -14.40
C ILE A 48 10.43 0.77 -13.60
N MET A 49 10.76 1.83 -12.85
CA MET A 49 9.76 2.63 -12.14
C MET A 49 8.73 3.22 -13.09
N GLY A 50 9.14 3.77 -14.24
CA GLY A 50 8.20 4.29 -15.25
C GLY A 50 7.26 3.22 -15.80
N GLN A 51 7.77 2.00 -16.05
CA GLN A 51 6.94 0.88 -16.51
C GLN A 51 5.95 0.41 -15.44
N VAL A 52 6.40 0.28 -14.19
CA VAL A 52 5.55 -0.09 -13.06
C VAL A 52 4.49 0.98 -12.82
N GLN A 53 4.86 2.26 -12.86
CA GLN A 53 3.93 3.38 -12.72
C GLN A 53 2.87 3.37 -13.83
N GLY A 54 3.26 3.17 -15.09
CA GLY A 54 2.30 3.05 -16.20
C GLY A 54 1.29 1.93 -15.99
N ILE A 55 1.72 0.78 -15.45
CA ILE A 55 0.83 -0.33 -15.08
C ILE A 55 -0.12 0.07 -13.94
N MET A 56 0.39 0.72 -12.89
CA MET A 56 -0.44 1.18 -11.76
C MET A 56 -1.50 2.20 -12.21
N GLU A 57 -1.11 3.15 -13.06
CA GLU A 57 -2.02 4.15 -13.62
C GLU A 57 -3.08 3.52 -14.53
N SER A 58 -2.68 2.58 -15.38
CA SER A 58 -3.62 1.83 -16.23
C SER A 58 -4.62 1.04 -15.38
N ALA A 59 -4.13 0.29 -14.39
CA ALA A 59 -4.98 -0.45 -13.46
C ALA A 59 -5.94 0.49 -12.69
N GLY A 60 -5.45 1.66 -12.25
CA GLY A 60 -6.26 2.68 -11.59
C GLY A 60 -7.38 3.23 -12.50
N LYS A 61 -7.10 3.52 -13.77
CA LYS A 61 -8.11 3.94 -14.76
C LYS A 61 -9.16 2.86 -15.00
N VAL A 62 -8.72 1.61 -15.14
CA VAL A 62 -9.62 0.44 -15.28
C VAL A 62 -10.51 0.29 -14.04
N LEU A 63 -9.93 0.46 -12.84
CA LEU A 63 -10.63 0.39 -11.57
C LEU A 63 -11.68 1.50 -11.40
N GLN A 64 -11.40 2.73 -11.87
CA GLN A 64 -12.39 3.82 -11.90
C GLN A 64 -13.64 3.47 -12.73
N GLY A 65 -13.48 2.63 -13.76
CA GLY A 65 -14.57 2.06 -14.54
C GLY A 65 -15.29 0.89 -13.88
N GLY A 66 -14.94 0.52 -12.64
CA GLY A 66 -15.53 -0.59 -11.89
C GLY A 66 -15.08 -1.99 -12.35
N LYS A 67 -14.09 -2.08 -13.24
CA LYS A 67 -13.62 -3.35 -13.82
C LYS A 67 -12.53 -3.99 -12.95
N PHE A 68 -12.89 -4.46 -11.77
CA PHE A 68 -11.95 -5.01 -10.77
C PHE A 68 -11.04 -6.12 -11.32
N ASP A 69 -11.59 -7.11 -12.02
CA ASP A 69 -10.82 -8.26 -12.51
C ASP A 69 -9.81 -7.86 -13.59
N LEU A 70 -10.18 -6.92 -14.47
CA LEU A 70 -9.27 -6.40 -15.48
C LEU A 70 -8.15 -5.55 -14.83
N ALA A 71 -8.45 -4.81 -13.77
CA ALA A 71 -7.44 -4.05 -13.03
C ALA A 71 -6.42 -4.98 -12.37
N ILE A 72 -6.90 -6.07 -11.74
CA ILE A 72 -6.03 -7.11 -11.16
C ILE A 72 -5.14 -7.73 -12.25
N LYS A 73 -5.73 -8.18 -13.36
CA LYS A 73 -4.97 -8.74 -14.50
C LYS A 73 -3.93 -7.78 -15.05
N THR A 74 -4.24 -6.48 -15.08
CA THR A 74 -3.30 -5.43 -15.50
C THR A 74 -2.11 -5.35 -14.54
N LEU A 75 -2.35 -5.37 -13.23
CA LEU A 75 -1.30 -5.36 -12.20
C LEU A 75 -0.43 -6.62 -12.25
N GLU A 76 -1.02 -7.80 -12.48
CA GLU A 76 -0.28 -9.07 -12.60
C GLU A 76 0.80 -9.00 -13.70
N GLY A 77 0.53 -8.28 -14.80
CA GLY A 77 1.52 -8.03 -15.86
C GLY A 77 2.78 -7.29 -15.38
N GLY A 78 2.72 -6.60 -14.24
CA GLY A 78 3.85 -5.93 -13.63
C GLY A 78 4.73 -6.84 -12.77
N LEU A 79 4.27 -8.03 -12.40
CA LEU A 79 5.03 -8.95 -11.52
C LEU A 79 6.37 -9.37 -12.12
N LYS A 80 6.49 -9.36 -13.46
CA LYS A 80 7.75 -9.58 -14.19
C LYS A 80 8.87 -8.60 -13.80
N TYR A 81 8.51 -7.39 -13.37
CA TYR A 81 9.48 -6.39 -12.90
C TYR A 81 9.98 -6.64 -11.48
N GLY A 82 9.36 -7.59 -10.76
CA GLY A 82 9.80 -7.99 -9.42
C GLY A 82 11.23 -8.53 -9.36
N ASN A 83 11.71 -9.14 -10.44
CA ASN A 83 13.09 -9.64 -10.50
C ASN A 83 14.11 -8.51 -10.77
N TRP A 84 13.64 -7.40 -11.37
CA TRP A 84 14.45 -6.25 -11.72
C TRP A 84 14.78 -5.38 -10.52
N MET A 85 13.79 -5.09 -9.69
CA MET A 85 13.91 -4.17 -8.56
C MET A 85 13.33 -4.74 -7.28
N PHE A 86 14.05 -4.50 -6.17
CA PHE A 86 13.59 -4.85 -4.83
C PHE A 86 12.23 -4.21 -4.52
N MET A 87 11.38 -4.88 -3.74
CA MET A 87 10.04 -4.44 -3.33
C MET A 87 8.97 -4.27 -4.42
N VAL A 88 9.31 -4.19 -5.71
CA VAL A 88 8.30 -4.01 -6.78
C VAL A 88 7.25 -5.13 -6.75
N LYS A 89 7.68 -6.39 -6.60
CA LYS A 89 6.76 -7.52 -6.47
C LYS A 89 5.79 -7.35 -5.31
N SER A 90 6.31 -6.99 -4.12
CA SER A 90 5.50 -6.80 -2.91
C SER A 90 4.54 -5.61 -3.04
N GLN A 91 4.96 -4.52 -3.70
CA GLN A 91 4.10 -3.37 -3.97
C GLN A 91 2.93 -3.73 -4.89
N ILE A 92 3.19 -4.48 -5.97
CA ILE A 92 2.15 -4.93 -6.91
C ILE A 92 1.18 -5.90 -6.22
N ILE A 93 1.71 -6.89 -5.48
CA ILE A 93 0.89 -7.84 -4.72
C ILE A 93 0.01 -7.10 -3.68
N ALA A 94 0.55 -6.08 -3.02
CA ALA A 94 -0.22 -5.26 -2.09
C ALA A 94 -1.39 -4.55 -2.77
N GLN A 95 -1.18 -3.98 -3.96
CA GLN A 95 -2.24 -3.33 -4.72
C GLN A 95 -3.30 -4.32 -5.21
N ILE A 96 -2.90 -5.53 -5.65
CA ILE A 96 -3.83 -6.60 -6.00
C ILE A 96 -4.70 -6.96 -4.78
N GLY A 97 -4.10 -7.16 -3.61
CA GLY A 97 -4.82 -7.46 -2.36
C GLY A 97 -5.80 -6.36 -1.96
N ILE A 98 -5.43 -5.09 -2.12
CA ILE A 98 -6.32 -3.94 -1.90
C ILE A 98 -7.52 -4.00 -2.85
N ILE A 99 -7.32 -4.24 -4.15
CA ILE A 99 -8.42 -4.30 -5.12
C ILE A 99 -9.35 -5.49 -4.83
N GLN A 100 -8.80 -6.66 -4.47
CA GLN A 100 -9.59 -7.82 -4.04
C GLN A 100 -10.43 -7.50 -2.80
N PHE A 101 -9.85 -6.79 -1.82
CA PHE A 101 -10.57 -6.34 -0.64
C PHE A 101 -11.73 -5.38 -1.01
N LEU A 102 -11.48 -4.41 -1.90
CA LEU A 102 -12.50 -3.47 -2.38
C LEU A 102 -13.63 -4.18 -3.14
N LYS A 103 -13.32 -5.28 -3.84
CA LYS A 103 -14.30 -6.19 -4.46
C LYS A 103 -15.07 -7.03 -3.42
N LYS A 104 -14.71 -6.93 -2.13
CA LYS A 104 -15.19 -7.75 -1.00
C LYS A 104 -14.82 -9.24 -1.11
N ASP A 105 -13.84 -9.57 -1.95
CA ASP A 105 -13.26 -10.92 -1.99
C ASP A 105 -12.17 -11.06 -0.92
N PHE A 106 -12.61 -11.16 0.34
CA PHE A 106 -11.71 -11.24 1.48
C PHE A 106 -10.86 -12.51 1.48
N SER A 107 -11.36 -13.60 0.87
CA SER A 107 -10.62 -14.86 0.76
C SER A 107 -9.40 -14.69 -0.15
N ALA A 108 -9.58 -14.09 -1.32
CA ALA A 108 -8.47 -13.84 -2.25
C ALA A 108 -7.55 -12.71 -1.75
N ALA A 109 -8.10 -11.71 -1.06
CA ALA A 109 -7.35 -10.56 -0.57
C ALA A 109 -6.32 -10.94 0.50
N LEU A 110 -6.69 -11.80 1.46
CA LEU A 110 -5.84 -12.18 2.61
C LEU A 110 -4.40 -12.55 2.24
N PRO A 111 -4.13 -13.57 1.39
CA PRO A 111 -2.76 -14.00 1.09
C PRO A 111 -1.93 -12.93 0.39
N ASN A 112 -2.57 -11.98 -0.30
CA ASN A 112 -1.89 -10.86 -0.95
C ASN A 112 -1.63 -9.70 0.02
N LEU A 113 -2.60 -9.41 0.90
CA LEU A 113 -2.48 -8.39 1.94
C LEU A 113 -1.46 -8.78 3.02
N GLU A 114 -1.31 -10.07 3.35
CA GLU A 114 -0.27 -10.57 4.27
C GLU A 114 1.15 -10.30 3.76
N LYS A 115 1.33 -10.36 2.44
CA LYS A 115 2.59 -10.07 1.74
C LYS A 115 2.83 -8.57 1.54
N SER A 116 1.87 -7.72 1.91
CA SER A 116 1.98 -6.27 1.77
C SER A 116 3.04 -5.70 2.71
N PRO A 117 3.83 -4.70 2.27
CA PRO A 117 4.75 -3.98 3.14
C PRO A 117 4.01 -3.35 4.33
N GLY A 118 4.56 -3.48 5.54
CA GLY A 118 3.94 -2.94 6.76
C GLY A 118 3.73 -1.41 6.74
N LYS A 119 4.54 -0.67 5.97
CA LYS A 119 4.39 0.78 5.77
C LYS A 119 3.19 1.16 4.90
N ASN A 120 2.59 0.22 4.17
CA ASN A 120 1.33 0.45 3.46
C ASN A 120 0.19 0.29 4.47
N TRP A 121 -0.09 1.36 5.22
CA TRP A 121 -1.10 1.35 6.27
C TRP A 121 -2.48 0.93 5.75
N VAL A 122 -2.85 1.31 4.51
CA VAL A 122 -4.14 0.94 3.90
C VAL A 122 -4.22 -0.58 3.77
N GLY A 123 -3.20 -1.21 3.17
CA GLY A 123 -3.15 -2.66 3.00
C GLY A 123 -3.15 -3.39 4.35
N VAL A 124 -2.44 -2.88 5.36
CA VAL A 124 -2.42 -3.49 6.70
C VAL A 124 -3.75 -3.31 7.44
N GLY A 125 -4.39 -2.15 7.31
CA GLY A 125 -5.73 -1.93 7.85
C GLY A 125 -6.75 -2.85 7.20
N MET A 126 -6.69 -3.02 5.87
CA MET A 126 -7.55 -3.95 5.14
C MET A 126 -7.28 -5.40 5.53
N LEU A 127 -6.02 -5.77 5.80
CA LEU A 127 -5.66 -7.09 6.34
C LEU A 127 -6.35 -7.35 7.69
N GLY A 128 -6.24 -6.39 8.62
CA GLY A 128 -6.91 -6.48 9.92
C GLY A 128 -8.42 -6.62 9.78
N VAL A 129 -9.04 -5.81 8.94
CA VAL A 129 -10.49 -5.90 8.67
C VAL A 129 -10.86 -7.22 7.99
N ALA A 130 -10.06 -7.72 7.05
CA ALA A 130 -10.32 -8.99 6.38
C ALA A 130 -10.32 -10.15 7.39
N HIS A 131 -9.35 -10.18 8.32
CA HIS A 131 -9.34 -11.14 9.42
C HIS A 131 -10.56 -11.02 10.32
N MET A 132 -10.97 -9.80 10.69
CA MET A 132 -12.21 -9.55 11.47
C MET A 132 -13.44 -10.12 10.75
N LYS A 133 -13.60 -9.84 9.45
CA LYS A 133 -14.73 -10.36 8.64
C LYS A 133 -14.71 -11.89 8.53
N LYS A 134 -13.53 -12.51 8.63
CA LYS A 134 -13.35 -13.97 8.69
C LYS A 134 -13.42 -14.54 10.10
N LYS A 135 -13.78 -13.75 11.11
CA LYS A 135 -13.82 -14.14 12.53
C LYS A 135 -12.47 -14.65 13.05
N ASN A 136 -11.36 -14.28 12.41
CA ASN A 136 -10.01 -14.59 12.86
C ASN A 136 -9.49 -13.43 13.73
N ARG A 137 -9.84 -13.46 15.01
CA ARG A 137 -9.50 -12.40 15.96
C ARG A 137 -7.99 -12.25 16.18
N GLU A 138 -7.26 -13.36 16.26
CA GLU A 138 -5.82 -13.34 16.46
C GLU A 138 -5.10 -12.68 15.27
N GLY A 139 -5.48 -13.07 14.04
CA GLY A 139 -4.96 -12.47 12.82
C GLY A 139 -5.27 -10.97 12.72
N MET A 140 -6.49 -10.57 13.13
CA MET A 140 -6.89 -9.17 13.20
C MET A 140 -5.97 -8.37 14.12
N ILE A 141 -5.79 -8.81 15.36
CA ILE A 141 -4.95 -8.13 16.35
C ILE A 141 -3.50 -8.06 15.87
N LYS A 142 -2.95 -9.17 15.37
CA LYS A 142 -1.57 -9.24 14.85
C LYS A 142 -1.34 -8.26 13.69
N ALA A 143 -2.28 -8.19 12.75
CA ALA A 143 -2.20 -7.27 11.62
C ALA A 143 -2.25 -5.81 12.09
N PHE A 144 -3.19 -5.47 12.97
CA PHE A 144 -3.31 -4.11 13.48
C PHE A 144 -2.11 -3.68 14.32
N GLU A 145 -1.59 -4.53 15.21
CA GLU A 145 -0.41 -4.24 16.02
C GLU A 145 0.83 -3.99 15.14
N LYS A 146 1.04 -4.82 14.11
CA LYS A 146 2.09 -4.57 13.11
C LYS A 146 1.87 -3.22 12.40
N GLY A 147 0.62 -2.91 12.05
CA GLY A 147 0.24 -1.69 11.35
C GLY A 147 0.50 -0.43 12.15
N VAL A 148 0.08 -0.38 13.41
CA VAL A 148 0.30 0.79 14.28
C VAL A 148 1.77 0.95 14.67
N LYS A 149 2.55 -0.13 14.74
CA LYS A 149 4.01 -0.06 14.93
C LYS A 149 4.71 0.55 13.71
N ALA A 150 4.34 0.13 12.50
CA ALA A 150 4.95 0.63 11.26
C ALA A 150 4.45 2.03 10.86
N ASN A 151 3.24 2.40 11.28
CA ASN A 151 2.56 3.63 10.89
C ASN A 151 2.09 4.42 12.12
N ALA A 152 2.99 4.61 13.10
CA ALA A 152 2.65 5.20 14.39
C ALA A 152 2.06 6.63 14.30
N LYS A 153 2.39 7.35 13.22
CA LYS A 153 1.90 8.72 12.94
C LYS A 153 0.62 8.77 12.10
N GLU A 154 0.05 7.62 11.73
CA GLU A 154 -1.17 7.56 10.91
C GLU A 154 -2.41 7.41 11.81
N ALA A 155 -3.12 8.50 12.05
CA ALA A 155 -4.25 8.53 12.99
C ALA A 155 -5.36 7.53 12.63
N ILE A 156 -5.71 7.43 11.34
CA ILE A 156 -6.79 6.53 10.91
C ILE A 156 -6.45 5.07 11.19
N MET A 157 -5.17 4.67 11.11
CA MET A 157 -4.72 3.30 11.39
C MET A 157 -5.05 2.87 12.82
N TRP A 158 -4.79 3.74 13.80
CA TRP A 158 -5.15 3.51 15.20
C TRP A 158 -6.66 3.45 15.41
N ASN A 159 -7.40 4.35 14.76
CA ASN A 159 -8.85 4.44 14.93
C ASN A 159 -9.58 3.28 14.24
N ILE A 160 -9.10 2.76 13.11
CA ILE A 160 -9.63 1.53 12.50
C ILE A 160 -9.45 0.36 13.48
N TYR A 161 -8.25 0.23 14.08
CA TYR A 161 -7.99 -0.84 15.03
C TYR A 161 -8.93 -0.79 16.24
N ALA A 162 -9.03 0.37 16.89
CA ALA A 162 -9.93 0.56 18.02
C ALA A 162 -11.41 0.36 17.63
N TYR A 163 -11.81 0.80 16.43
CA TYR A 163 -13.17 0.57 15.94
C TYR A 163 -13.49 -0.91 15.78
N CYS A 164 -12.57 -1.69 15.18
CA CYS A 164 -12.72 -3.13 15.03
C CYS A 164 -12.88 -3.84 16.38
N LEU A 165 -12.03 -3.51 17.36
CA LEU A 165 -12.15 -4.03 18.73
C LEU A 165 -13.50 -3.66 19.36
N SER A 166 -13.90 -2.39 19.28
CA SER A 166 -15.19 -1.94 19.82
C SER A 166 -16.38 -2.64 19.14
N LYS A 167 -16.28 -2.97 17.85
CA LYS A 167 -17.29 -3.71 17.10
C LYS A 167 -17.41 -5.17 17.54
N GLU A 168 -16.32 -5.77 18.01
CA GLU A 168 -16.29 -7.11 18.60
C GLU A 168 -16.70 -7.13 20.09
N GLY A 169 -17.11 -5.99 20.66
CA GLY A 169 -17.49 -5.86 22.07
C GLY A 169 -16.32 -5.60 23.03
N GLU A 170 -15.10 -5.51 22.52
CA GLU A 170 -13.87 -5.33 23.29
C GLU A 170 -13.58 -3.85 23.53
N ARG A 171 -14.51 -3.16 24.20
CA ARG A 171 -14.47 -1.71 24.39
C ARG A 171 -13.25 -1.26 25.19
N ASP A 172 -12.90 -1.98 26.25
CA ASP A 172 -11.78 -1.60 27.13
C ASP A 172 -10.45 -1.69 26.38
N LYS A 173 -10.26 -2.74 25.58
CA LYS A 173 -9.10 -2.87 24.69
C LYS A 173 -9.06 -1.77 23.63
N ALA A 174 -10.21 -1.38 23.08
CA ALA A 174 -10.28 -0.25 22.16
C ALA A 174 -9.84 1.07 22.82
N ILE A 175 -10.21 1.28 24.09
CA ILE A 175 -9.75 2.43 24.91
C ILE A 175 -8.24 2.36 25.12
N GLU A 176 -7.68 1.20 25.48
CA GLU A 176 -6.23 1.00 25.62
C GLU A 176 -5.45 1.35 24.33
N VAL A 177 -5.96 0.90 23.18
CA VAL A 177 -5.38 1.22 21.87
C VAL A 177 -5.41 2.73 21.61
N LEU A 178 -6.53 3.41 21.87
CA LEU A 178 -6.62 4.85 21.67
C LEU A 178 -5.79 5.66 22.69
N ASN A 179 -5.63 5.16 23.91
CA ASN A 179 -4.71 5.73 24.90
C ASN A 179 -3.24 5.67 24.42
N ARG A 180 -2.85 4.58 23.75
CA ARG A 180 -1.54 4.51 23.06
C ARG A 180 -1.47 5.49 21.89
N ALA A 181 -2.55 5.60 21.11
CA ALA A 181 -2.61 6.47 19.94
C ALA A 181 -2.41 7.94 20.31
N VAL A 182 -3.11 8.46 21.33
CA VAL A 182 -2.98 9.88 21.75
C VAL A 182 -1.57 10.22 22.26
N LYS A 183 -0.83 9.25 22.82
CA LYS A 183 0.58 9.44 23.20
C LYS A 183 1.51 9.55 21.98
N LYS A 184 1.18 8.86 20.88
CA LYS A 184 1.96 8.90 19.63
C LYS A 184 1.56 10.05 18.70
N LEU A 185 0.33 10.55 18.88
CA LEU A 185 -0.31 11.59 18.06
C LEU A 185 -0.79 12.73 18.97
N PRO A 186 0.12 13.44 19.65
CA PRO A 186 -0.28 14.60 20.44
C PRO A 186 -0.95 15.62 19.53
N GLY A 187 -2.19 15.99 19.85
CA GLY A 187 -2.96 16.98 19.10
C GLY A 187 -3.88 16.44 17.99
N ASP A 188 -3.95 15.14 17.70
CA ASP A 188 -4.98 14.63 16.77
C ASP A 188 -6.36 14.60 17.46
N GLU A 189 -7.15 15.64 17.20
CA GLU A 189 -8.47 15.84 17.82
C GLU A 189 -9.46 14.72 17.51
N ARG A 190 -9.36 14.11 16.32
CA ARG A 190 -10.24 13.00 15.90
C ARG A 190 -10.03 11.78 16.79
N THR A 191 -8.77 11.41 17.03
CA THR A 191 -8.38 10.30 17.90
C THR A 191 -8.77 10.59 19.35
N ALA A 192 -8.49 11.80 19.86
CA ALA A 192 -8.87 12.20 21.21
C ALA A 192 -10.41 12.18 21.41
N SER A 193 -11.16 12.65 20.41
CA SER A 193 -12.62 12.62 20.42
C SER A 193 -13.18 11.19 20.43
N ASN A 194 -12.58 10.28 19.66
CA ASN A 194 -12.96 8.88 19.66
C ASN A 194 -12.64 8.18 20.98
N LEU A 195 -11.50 8.50 21.60
CA LEU A 195 -11.16 8.02 22.95
C LEU A 195 -12.21 8.46 23.97
N LYS A 196 -12.54 9.76 23.99
CA LYS A 196 -13.57 10.31 24.88
C LYS A 196 -14.95 9.70 24.62
N ALA A 197 -15.31 9.48 23.37
CA ALA A 197 -16.54 8.77 23.02
C ALA A 197 -16.54 7.35 23.60
N LEU A 198 -15.41 6.63 23.50
CA LEU A 198 -15.28 5.31 24.09
C LEU A 198 -15.32 5.33 25.64
N GLN A 199 -14.74 6.33 26.30
CA GLN A 199 -14.85 6.47 27.76
C GLN A 199 -16.30 6.76 28.19
N ASN A 200 -17.03 7.57 27.42
CA ASN A 200 -18.40 7.99 27.72
C ASN A 200 -19.49 7.00 27.27
N LYS A 201 -19.17 5.71 27.10
CA LYS A 201 -20.13 4.69 26.62
C LYS A 201 -20.79 4.98 25.25
N ALA A 202 -20.29 5.97 24.48
CA ALA A 202 -20.75 6.32 23.14
C ALA A 202 -20.00 5.55 22.02
N ARG A 203 -20.47 5.66 20.77
CA ARG A 203 -19.80 5.09 19.58
C ARG A 203 -18.74 6.04 19.04
N MET A 204 -17.67 5.48 18.46
CA MET A 204 -16.66 6.25 17.72
C MET A 204 -17.28 6.94 16.50
N LYS A 205 -16.79 8.14 16.18
CA LYS A 205 -17.23 8.97 15.06
C LYS A 205 -16.20 8.90 13.93
N MET A 206 -16.35 7.93 13.03
CA MET A 206 -15.36 7.67 11.98
C MET A 206 -15.56 8.50 10.70
N LYS A 207 -16.72 9.16 10.54
CA LYS A 207 -17.03 10.00 9.37
C LYS A 207 -16.02 11.13 9.13
N SER A 208 -15.35 11.63 10.17
CA SER A 208 -14.32 12.68 10.08
C SER A 208 -13.04 12.24 9.34
N PHE A 209 -12.85 10.95 9.12
CA PHE A 209 -11.75 10.41 8.29
C PHE A 209 -12.07 10.38 6.79
N GLY A 210 -13.27 10.81 6.38
CA GLY A 210 -13.64 11.02 4.98
C GLY A 210 -13.81 9.74 4.16
N GLU A 211 -13.64 9.86 2.84
CA GLU A 211 -13.87 8.77 1.87
C GLU A 211 -13.04 7.51 2.18
N VAL A 212 -11.83 7.70 2.68
CA VAL A 212 -10.87 6.61 2.94
C VAL A 212 -11.41 5.63 3.99
N TRP A 213 -12.15 6.10 5.00
CA TRP A 213 -12.78 5.24 6.00
C TRP A 213 -13.75 4.23 5.37
N TYR A 214 -14.52 4.65 4.38
CA TYR A 214 -15.57 3.82 3.79
C TYR A 214 -15.02 2.70 2.90
N GLN A 215 -13.74 2.79 2.49
CA GLN A 215 -13.03 1.74 1.75
C GLN A 215 -12.88 0.46 2.58
N PHE A 216 -12.93 0.55 3.91
CA PHE A 216 -12.78 -0.59 4.81
C PHE A 216 -14.07 -1.43 4.98
N HIS A 217 -15.20 -1.04 4.39
CA HIS A 217 -16.47 -1.78 4.49
C HIS A 217 -16.94 -2.04 5.94
N LEU A 218 -16.62 -1.11 6.85
CA LEU A 218 -17.03 -1.13 8.25
C LEU A 218 -18.33 -0.36 8.48
N GLU A 219 -18.59 0.67 7.68
CA GLU A 219 -19.82 1.47 7.68
C GLU A 219 -20.31 1.74 6.26
N THR A 220 -21.61 1.98 6.11
CA THR A 220 -22.21 2.35 4.84
C THR A 220 -21.88 3.81 4.50
N PRO A 221 -21.37 4.12 3.29
CA PRO A 221 -21.13 5.50 2.88
C PRO A 221 -22.43 6.31 2.81
N PRO A 222 -22.39 7.63 3.12
CA PRO A 222 -23.52 8.53 2.93
C PRO A 222 -24.06 8.51 1.50
N MET A 223 -25.36 8.80 1.33
CA MET A 223 -26.02 8.74 0.02
C MET A 223 -25.35 9.65 -1.02
N SER A 224 -24.91 10.85 -0.62
CA SER A 224 -24.19 11.80 -1.48
C SER A 224 -22.91 11.19 -2.09
N MET A 225 -22.14 10.46 -1.30
CA MET A 225 -20.92 9.76 -1.77
C MET A 225 -21.28 8.61 -2.72
N ARG A 226 -22.36 7.86 -2.43
CA ARG A 226 -22.82 6.76 -3.29
C ARG A 226 -23.30 7.26 -4.66
N VAL A 227 -24.04 8.37 -4.69
CA VAL A 227 -24.47 9.03 -5.93
C VAL A 227 -23.27 9.51 -6.74
N GLN A 228 -22.29 10.15 -6.08
CA GLN A 228 -21.07 10.62 -6.75
C GLN A 228 -20.24 9.47 -7.31
N ALA A 229 -20.10 8.36 -6.57
CA ALA A 229 -19.42 7.16 -7.03
C ALA A 229 -20.13 6.52 -8.23
N GLY A 230 -21.46 6.42 -8.19
CA GLY A 230 -22.28 5.94 -9.31
C GLY A 230 -22.14 6.81 -10.56
N ALA A 231 -22.14 8.14 -10.40
CA ALA A 231 -21.94 9.09 -11.50
C ALA A 231 -20.53 9.00 -12.11
N ARG A 232 -19.49 8.79 -11.29
CA ARG A 232 -18.11 8.56 -11.77
C ARG A 232 -18.00 7.25 -12.57
N GLY A 233 -18.61 6.17 -12.08
CA GLY A 233 -18.67 4.89 -12.79
C GLY A 233 -19.41 4.99 -14.14
N ALA A 234 -20.53 5.72 -14.18
CA ALA A 234 -21.31 5.93 -15.40
C ALA A 234 -20.56 6.77 -16.46
N LYS A 235 -19.77 7.77 -16.05
CA LYS A 235 -18.94 8.57 -16.97
C LYS A 235 -17.73 7.80 -17.49
N GLY A 236 -17.14 6.91 -16.68
CA GLY A 236 -16.04 6.03 -17.09
C GLY A 236 -16.46 4.97 -18.12
N GLY A 237 -17.69 4.47 -18.04
CA GLY A 237 -18.24 3.50 -19.00
C GLY A 237 -18.63 4.10 -20.36
N ARG A 238 -18.86 5.41 -20.45
CA ARG A 238 -19.34 6.08 -21.68
C ARG A 238 -18.24 6.56 -22.63
N LYS A 239 -16.96 6.43 -22.28
CA LYS A 239 -15.84 6.89 -23.13
C LYS A 239 -15.34 5.88 -24.18
N ILE A 240 -15.95 4.70 -24.29
CA ILE A 240 -15.65 3.73 -25.36
C ILE A 240 -16.86 3.69 -26.28
N VAL A 241 -16.97 4.65 -27.19
CA VAL A 241 -17.45 4.53 -28.59
C VAL A 241 -17.35 5.94 -29.16
N ARG A 242 -16.37 6.19 -30.03
CA ARG A 242 -16.58 6.88 -31.31
C ARG A 242 -15.29 6.90 -32.14
N ARG A 243 -15.36 6.06 -33.18
CA ARG A 243 -14.59 6.01 -34.43
C ARG A 243 -13.13 5.61 -34.34
#